data_AF-A0A0M2KBJ0-F1
#
_entry.id   AF-A0A0M2KBJ0-F1
#
_cell.length_a   1.000
_cell.length_b   1.000
_cell.length_c   1.000
_cell.angle_alpha   90.00
_cell.angle_beta   90.00
_cell.angle_gamma   90.00
#
_symmetry.space_group_name_H-M   'P 1'
#
loop_
_entity.id
_entity.type
_entity.pdbx_description
1 polymer ?
#
loop_
_entity_poly.entity_id
_entity_poly.type
_entity_poly.pdbx_seq_one_letter_code
_entity_poly.pdbx_strand_id
1 'polypeptide(L)'
;MAGGKGQISDELRDKIAPLIPEHKTRHPPCTRRKRVDNRAAMNAIFFVPSTACQWNALNATGIGSSASAPRRFRERRDAGVFGRFWQNRAG
;
A
#
# COMPACT_ATOMS: atom_id res chain seq x y z
N MET A 1 -7.71 -16.13 12.84
CA MET A 1 -7.33 -15.32 11.66
C MET A 1 -7.46 -13.84 12.02
N ALA A 2 -6.53 -13.02 11.52
CA ALA A 2 -6.46 -11.54 11.55
C ALA A 2 -6.23 -10.85 12.92
N GLY A 3 -5.01 -10.32 13.11
CA GLY A 3 -4.59 -9.54 14.27
C GLY A 3 -3.07 -9.41 14.38
N GLY A 4 -2.36 -9.30 13.26
CA GLY A 4 -0.89 -9.24 13.24
C GLY A 4 -0.40 -7.80 13.30
N LYS A 5 0.53 -7.50 14.22
CA LYS A 5 1.16 -6.18 14.41
C LYS A 5 1.59 -5.57 13.07
N GLY A 6 0.88 -4.54 12.60
CA GLY A 6 1.20 -3.81 11.37
C GLY A 6 0.14 -3.83 10.26
N GLN A 7 -1.07 -4.27 10.55
CA GLN A 7 -2.21 -4.10 9.65
C GLN A 7 -2.91 -2.77 9.92
N ILE A 8 -3.25 -2.03 8.88
CA ILE A 8 -4.15 -0.88 9.02
C ILE A 8 -5.55 -1.36 9.39
N SER A 9 -6.27 -0.58 10.22
CA SER A 9 -7.67 -0.86 10.51
C SER A 9 -8.47 -0.90 9.22
N ASP A 10 -9.45 -1.79 9.13
CA ASP A 10 -10.25 -1.97 7.91
C ASP A 10 -11.04 -0.69 7.58
N GLU A 11 -11.39 0.13 8.58
CA GLU A 11 -12.02 1.45 8.37
C GLU A 11 -11.09 2.45 7.66
N LEU A 12 -9.81 2.50 8.06
CA LEU A 12 -8.82 3.36 7.41
C LEU A 12 -8.56 2.88 5.97
N ARG A 13 -8.52 1.56 5.80
CA ARG A 13 -8.38 0.93 4.49
C ARG A 13 -9.56 1.28 3.59
N ASP A 14 -10.78 1.21 4.09
CA ASP A 14 -12.00 1.49 3.34
C ASP A 14 -12.04 2.94 2.83
N LYS A 15 -11.56 3.89 3.64
CA LYS A 15 -11.43 5.31 3.23
C LYS A 15 -10.39 5.54 2.12
N ILE A 16 -9.34 4.74 2.08
CA ILE A 16 -8.23 4.90 1.11
C ILE A 16 -8.44 4.05 -0.14
N ALA A 17 -9.06 2.88 -0.01
CA ALA A 17 -9.35 1.95 -1.10
C ALA A 17 -9.92 2.62 -2.36
N PRO A 18 -10.97 3.47 -2.27
CA PRO A 18 -11.55 4.14 -3.45
C PRO A 18 -10.66 5.23 -4.03
N LEU A 19 -9.70 5.75 -3.27
CA LEU A 19 -8.75 6.75 -3.72
C LEU A 19 -7.58 6.13 -4.51
N ILE A 20 -7.35 4.83 -4.35
CA ILE A 20 -6.27 4.15 -5.06
C ILE A 20 -6.67 4.07 -6.54
N PRO A 21 -5.88 4.67 -7.45
CA PRO A 21 -6.17 4.55 -8.87
C PRO A 21 -6.11 3.08 -9.27
N GLU A 22 -7.19 2.59 -9.88
CA GLU A 22 -7.18 1.29 -10.54
C GLU A 22 -6.14 1.33 -11.67
N HIS A 23 -5.03 0.62 -11.46
CA HIS A 23 -3.95 0.61 -12.42
C HIS A 23 -4.38 -0.25 -13.63
N LYS A 24 -4.77 0.42 -14.73
CA LYS A 24 -5.03 -0.24 -16.01
C LYS A 24 -3.77 -0.99 -16.44
N THR A 25 -3.82 -2.31 -16.36
CA THR A 25 -2.69 -3.16 -16.73
C THR A 25 -2.62 -3.21 -18.24
N ARG A 26 -1.77 -2.39 -18.85
CA ARG A 26 -1.59 -2.30 -20.30
C ARG A 26 -0.61 -3.34 -20.86
N HIS A 27 -0.44 -4.50 -20.19
CA HIS A 27 0.59 -5.48 -20.55
C HIS A 27 0.02 -6.85 -20.92
N PRO A 28 0.58 -7.51 -21.95
CA PRO A 28 0.11 -8.79 -22.45
C PRO A 28 0.24 -9.92 -21.42
N PRO A 29 -0.66 -10.92 -21.46
CA PRO A 29 -0.85 -11.93 -20.41
C PRO A 29 0.28 -12.96 -20.28
N CYS A 30 1.29 -12.94 -21.16
CA CYS A 30 2.18 -14.08 -21.35
C CYS A 30 3.34 -14.18 -20.34
N THR A 31 3.53 -13.20 -19.47
CA THR A 31 4.62 -13.27 -18.48
C THR A 31 4.28 -12.42 -17.26
N ARG A 32 3.89 -13.02 -16.12
CA ARG A 32 4.28 -12.48 -14.80
C ARG A 32 3.84 -13.27 -13.56
N ARG A 33 4.72 -13.18 -12.54
CA ARG A 33 4.42 -13.33 -11.10
C ARG A 33 3.15 -12.56 -10.73
N LYS A 34 2.28 -13.19 -9.92
CA LYS A 34 1.09 -12.57 -9.32
C LYS A 34 1.48 -11.25 -8.65
N ARG A 35 0.72 -10.19 -8.91
CA ARG A 35 0.91 -8.91 -8.24
C ARG A 35 0.80 -9.09 -6.72
N VAL A 36 1.64 -8.37 -5.98
CA VAL A 36 1.47 -8.24 -4.53
C VAL A 36 0.07 -7.68 -4.27
N ASP A 37 -0.63 -8.35 -3.36
CA ASP A 37 -1.98 -8.00 -2.94
C ASP A 37 -2.05 -6.53 -2.49
N ASN A 38 -3.10 -5.82 -2.90
CA ASN A 38 -3.26 -4.39 -2.60
C ASN A 38 -3.30 -4.13 -1.09
N ARG A 39 -3.81 -5.08 -0.30
CA ARG A 39 -3.85 -5.02 1.16
C ARG A 39 -2.46 -5.13 1.76
N ALA A 40 -1.63 -6.05 1.27
CA ALA A 40 -0.23 -6.17 1.69
C ALA A 40 0.56 -4.91 1.37
N ALA A 41 0.36 -4.34 0.17
CA ALA A 41 0.99 -3.08 -0.20
C ALA A 41 0.51 -1.89 0.66
N MET A 42 -0.78 -1.81 1.00
CA MET A 42 -1.31 -0.79 1.91
C MET A 42 -0.72 -0.90 3.31
N ASN A 43 -0.74 -2.11 3.89
CA ASN A 43 -0.18 -2.35 5.21
C ASN A 43 1.30 -1.92 5.26
N ALA A 44 2.09 -2.33 4.26
CA ALA A 44 3.50 -1.95 4.18
C ALA A 44 3.74 -0.44 4.09
N ILE A 45 2.92 0.27 3.31
CA ILE A 45 3.05 1.73 3.12
C ILE A 45 2.78 2.50 4.42
N PHE A 46 1.84 2.05 5.25
CA PHE A 46 1.53 2.70 6.53
C PHE A 46 2.43 2.21 7.67
N PHE A 47 2.90 0.97 7.61
CA PHE A 47 3.74 0.37 8.63
C PHE A 47 5.11 1.05 8.72
N VAL A 48 5.77 1.28 7.59
CA VAL A 48 7.13 1.88 7.51
C VAL A 48 7.23 3.22 8.24
N PRO A 49 6.38 4.24 7.95
CA PRO A 49 6.42 5.49 8.69
C PRO A 49 5.94 5.36 10.14
N SER A 50 5.00 4.45 10.43
CA SER A 50 4.51 4.23 11.80
C SER A 50 5.55 3.58 12.72
N THR A 51 6.53 2.87 12.16
CA THR A 51 7.57 2.15 12.91
C THR A 51 8.95 2.78 12.76
N ALA A 52 9.06 3.87 11.99
CA ALA A 52 10.33 4.47 11.55
C ALA A 52 11.31 3.43 10.96
N CYS A 53 10.78 2.30 10.46
CA CYS A 53 11.59 1.18 10.03
C CYS A 53 11.99 1.37 8.55
N GLN A 54 13.16 0.89 8.16
CA GLN A 54 13.57 0.97 6.76
C GLN A 54 12.72 0.02 5.89
N TRP A 55 12.49 0.38 4.63
CA TRP A 55 11.78 -0.49 3.67
C TRP A 55 12.39 -1.90 3.56
N ASN A 56 13.71 -2.05 3.76
CA ASN A 56 14.39 -3.34 3.75
C ASN A 56 13.97 -4.26 4.91
N ALA A 57 13.69 -3.68 6.07
CA ALA A 57 13.23 -4.42 7.24
C ALA A 57 11.79 -4.95 7.07
N LEU A 58 11.04 -4.44 6.10
CA LEU A 58 9.70 -4.94 5.75
C LEU A 58 9.71 -6.41 5.31
N ASN A 59 10.79 -6.89 4.67
CA ASN A 59 10.88 -8.30 4.29
C ASN A 59 10.92 -9.23 5.52
N ALA A 60 11.48 -8.77 6.63
CA ALA A 60 11.55 -9.52 7.87
C ALA A 60 10.19 -9.57 8.60
N THR A 61 9.26 -8.64 8.30
CA THR A 61 7.93 -8.61 8.94
C THR A 61 6.89 -9.46 8.21
N GLY A 62 7.15 -9.86 6.97
CA GLY A 62 6.20 -10.61 6.13
C GLY A 62 4.97 -9.82 5.70
N ILE A 63 4.88 -8.52 6.05
CA ILE A 63 3.74 -7.65 5.74
C ILE A 63 3.70 -7.29 4.25
N GLY A 64 4.86 -7.24 3.60
CA GLY A 64 4.99 -6.98 2.18
C GLY A 64 6.44 -7.04 1.71
N SER A 65 6.65 -6.87 0.41
CA SER A 65 7.99 -6.88 -0.19
C SER A 65 8.61 -5.49 -0.18
N SER A 66 9.86 -5.39 0.29
CA SER A 66 10.69 -4.18 0.31
C SER A 66 10.88 -3.55 -1.08
N ALA A 67 10.77 -4.35 -2.16
CA ALA A 67 10.87 -3.88 -3.53
C ALA A 67 9.54 -3.32 -4.07
N SER A 68 8.41 -3.88 -3.62
CA SER A 68 7.08 -3.52 -4.14
C SER A 68 6.46 -2.34 -3.39
N ALA A 69 6.66 -2.27 -2.07
CA ALA A 69 6.06 -1.25 -1.22
C ALA A 69 6.48 0.20 -1.56
N PRO A 70 7.78 0.55 -1.71
CA PRO A 70 8.17 1.92 -2.06
C PRO A 70 7.78 2.31 -3.49
N ARG A 71 7.73 1.35 -4.42
CA ARG A 71 7.20 1.60 -5.78
C ARG A 71 5.72 2.00 -5.72
N ARG A 72 4.91 1.23 -4.99
CA ARG A 72 3.48 1.49 -4.78
C ARG A 72 3.24 2.82 -4.06
N PHE A 73 4.08 3.14 -3.08
CA PHE A 73 4.05 4.44 -2.40
C PHE A 73 4.22 5.59 -3.40
N ARG A 74 5.23 5.49 -4.27
CA ARG A 74 5.48 6.49 -5.31
C ARG A 74 4.32 6.62 -6.29
N GLU A 75 3.80 5.50 -6.79
CA GLU A 75 2.63 5.48 -7.70
C GLU A 75 1.41 6.18 -7.06
N ARG A 76 1.12 5.91 -5.79
CA ARG A 76 -0.01 6.52 -5.08
C ARG A 76 0.24 7.98 -4.71
N ARG A 77 1.48 8.34 -4.39
CA ARG A 77 1.88 9.73 -4.14
C ARG A 77 1.71 10.57 -5.41
N ASP A 78 2.18 10.06 -6.54
CA ASP A 78 2.09 10.70 -7.85
C ASP A 78 0.62 10.88 -8.29
N ALA A 79 -0.21 9.87 -8.05
CA ALA A 79 -1.66 9.96 -8.28
C ALA A 79 -2.43 10.83 -7.27
N GLY A 80 -1.75 11.48 -6.31
CA GLY A 80 -2.38 12.37 -5.35
C GLY A 80 -3.27 11.67 -4.32
N VAL A 81 -3.13 10.36 -4.12
CA VAL A 81 -3.96 9.56 -3.18
C VAL A 81 -3.89 10.15 -1.78
N PHE A 82 -2.69 10.48 -1.31
CA PHE A 82 -2.51 11.07 0.02
C PHE A 82 -3.11 12.47 0.11
N GLY A 83 -2.93 13.30 -0.92
CA GLY A 83 -3.52 14.64 -0.95
C GLY A 83 -5.05 14.61 -0.85
N ARG A 84 -5.70 13.73 -1.62
CA ARG A 84 -7.16 13.50 -1.54
C ARG A 84 -7.57 12.94 -0.18
N PHE A 85 -6.79 12.02 0.38
CA PHE A 85 -7.07 11.46 1.69
C PHE A 85 -7.03 12.51 2.81
N TRP A 86 -6.06 13.43 2.79
CA TRP A 86 -5.97 14.52 3.77
C TRP A 86 -7.05 15.59 3.58
N GLN A 87 -7.42 15.92 2.34
CA GLN A 87 -8.53 16.84 2.07
C GLN A 87 -9.88 16.29 2.56
N ASN A 88 -10.12 14.98 2.39
CA ASN A 88 -11.35 14.33 2.81
C ASN A 88 -11.49 14.21 4.36
N ARG A 89 -10.46 14.58 5.11
CA ARG A 89 -10.46 14.60 6.59
C ARG A 89 -10.60 16.01 7.17
N ALA A 90 -10.48 17.05 6.34
CA ALA A 90 -10.52 18.45 6.73
C ALA A 90 -11.88 19.13 6.47
N GLY A 91 -12.90 18.36 6.06
CA GLY A 91 -14.28 18.81 5.86
C GLY A 91 -15.20 18.27 6.95
#